data_AF-Q9SXI7-F1
#
_entry.id   AF-Q9SXI7-F1
#
_cell.length_a   1.000
_cell.length_b   1.000
_cell.length_c   1.000
_cell.angle_alpha   90.00
_cell.angle_beta   90.00
_cell.angle_gamma   90.00
#
_symmetry.space_group_name_H-M   'P 1'
#
loop_
_entity.id
_entity.type
_entity.pdbx_description
1 polymer ?
#
loop_
_entity_poly.entity_id
_entity_poly.type
_entity_poly.pdbx_seq_one_letter_code
_entity_poly.pdbx_strand_id
1 'polypeptide(L)'
;FRGRGGGVRLVPTRNELCPPDVVQADQELDNGLPLTFTPVDPKKGVIRESTDLNIIFRAYSICIQSNVWMLEEYDGSLIVSGHGVAGNPGQETISNWFKIEKYEDDYKLVFCPTVCDTCRPICGDIGVEISENEIR
;
A
#
# COMPACT_ATOMS: atom_id res chain seq x y z
N PHE A 1 -1.30 20.69 -10.55
CA PHE A 1 -0.13 21.32 -9.93
C PHE A 1 0.83 20.22 -9.47
N ARG A 2 2.13 20.35 -9.75
CA ARG A 2 3.19 19.44 -9.23
C ARG A 2 3.89 20.08 -8.01
N GLY A 3 4.86 19.38 -7.41
CA GLY A 3 5.67 19.90 -6.30
C GLY A 3 5.09 19.70 -4.89
N ARG A 4 4.29 18.63 -4.69
CA ARG A 4 3.72 18.27 -3.36
C ARG A 4 4.38 17.05 -2.71
N GLY A 5 5.31 16.42 -3.42
CA GLY A 5 5.99 15.19 -3.03
C GLY A 5 6.49 14.44 -4.26
N GLY A 6 7.30 13.41 -4.04
CA GLY A 6 7.83 12.49 -5.03
C GLY A 6 7.07 11.17 -5.06
N GLY A 7 7.79 10.09 -5.35
CA GLY A 7 7.30 8.72 -5.35
C GLY A 7 7.11 8.13 -3.95
N VAL A 8 6.77 6.86 -3.89
CA VAL A 8 6.40 6.16 -2.65
C VAL A 8 7.55 5.26 -2.18
N ARG A 9 7.80 5.20 -0.87
CA ARG A 9 8.91 4.45 -0.27
C ARG A 9 8.53 3.88 1.10
N LEU A 10 9.42 3.07 1.66
CA LEU A 10 9.30 2.53 3.02
C LEU A 10 10.15 3.34 3.99
N VAL A 11 9.56 3.76 5.09
CA VAL A 11 10.24 4.52 6.15
C VAL A 11 9.82 4.02 7.53
N PRO A 12 10.77 3.86 8.47
CA PRO A 12 10.44 3.74 9.87
C PRO A 12 9.95 5.09 10.41
N THR A 13 8.64 5.20 10.57
CA THR A 13 7.91 6.38 11.09
C THR A 13 7.51 6.23 12.55
N ARG A 14 7.60 5.00 13.07
CA ARG A 14 7.22 4.61 14.43
C ARG A 14 8.41 4.74 15.38
N ASN A 15 8.14 4.53 16.68
CA ASN A 15 9.19 4.44 17.69
C ASN A 15 10.13 3.24 17.47
N GLU A 16 9.65 2.18 16.82
CA GLU A 16 10.42 1.00 16.44
C GLU A 16 10.83 1.09 14.97
N LEU A 17 11.96 0.46 14.61
CA LEU A 17 12.45 0.45 13.23
C LEU A 17 11.59 -0.40 12.28
N CYS A 18 10.84 -1.35 12.82
CA CYS A 18 10.03 -2.30 12.05
C CYS A 18 8.66 -2.48 12.71
N PRO A 19 7.57 -2.69 11.93
CA PRO A 19 7.55 -2.63 10.47
C PRO A 19 7.67 -1.18 9.93
N PRO A 20 8.16 -0.99 8.70
CA PRO A 20 8.18 0.32 8.07
C PRO A 20 6.79 0.68 7.52
N ASP A 21 6.51 1.98 7.44
CA ASP A 21 5.30 2.51 6.83
C ASP A 21 5.54 2.95 5.39
N VAL A 22 4.46 2.98 4.62
CA VAL A 22 4.44 3.44 3.23
C VAL A 22 4.21 4.95 3.24
N VAL A 23 5.18 5.69 2.72
CA VAL A 23 5.20 7.16 2.78
C VAL A 23 5.47 7.76 1.40
N GLN A 24 5.02 8.98 1.18
CA GLN A 24 5.41 9.79 0.03
C GLN A 24 6.76 10.48 0.30
N ALA A 25 7.67 10.44 -0.67
CA ALA A 25 8.90 11.21 -0.59
C ALA A 25 8.61 12.73 -0.62
N ASP A 26 9.38 13.53 0.12
CA ASP A 26 9.15 14.98 0.16
C ASP A 26 9.62 15.69 -1.10
N GLN A 27 10.67 15.17 -1.74
CA GLN A 27 11.31 15.77 -2.90
C GLN A 27 10.66 15.24 -4.18
N GLU A 28 10.17 16.12 -5.03
CA GLU A 28 9.56 15.75 -6.33
C GLU A 28 10.51 14.93 -7.23
N LEU A 29 11.82 15.11 -7.08
CA LEU A 29 12.84 14.40 -7.86
C LEU A 29 13.13 12.99 -7.33
N ASP A 30 12.67 12.65 -6.13
CA ASP A 30 12.80 11.32 -5.57
C ASP A 30 11.67 10.43 -6.11
N ASN A 31 12.02 9.43 -6.92
CA ASN A 31 11.06 8.48 -7.49
C ASN A 31 10.57 7.42 -6.49
N GLY A 32 11.09 7.42 -5.26
CA GLY A 32 10.78 6.40 -4.26
C GLY A 32 11.43 5.05 -4.58
N LEU A 33 10.81 3.97 -4.09
CA LEU A 33 11.30 2.61 -4.26
C LEU A 33 10.52 1.88 -5.36
N PRO A 34 11.20 1.04 -6.18
CA PRO A 34 10.50 0.23 -7.17
C PRO A 34 9.59 -0.79 -6.50
N LEU A 35 8.44 -1.07 -7.12
CA LEU A 35 7.45 -2.03 -6.63
C LEU A 35 6.84 -2.85 -7.77
N THR A 36 6.16 -3.93 -7.40
CA THR A 36 5.41 -4.79 -8.31
C THR A 36 3.99 -4.99 -7.83
N PHE A 37 3.08 -5.13 -8.79
CA PHE A 37 1.70 -5.55 -8.55
C PHE A 37 1.56 -7.04 -8.87
N THR A 38 0.93 -7.79 -7.97
CA THR A 38 0.56 -9.19 -8.20
C THR A 38 -0.96 -9.31 -8.09
N PRO A 39 -1.68 -9.67 -9.16
CA PRO A 39 -3.13 -9.84 -9.08
C PRO A 39 -3.51 -11.07 -8.27
N VAL A 40 -4.73 -11.02 -7.71
CA VAL A 40 -5.34 -12.11 -6.92
C VAL A 40 -5.29 -13.46 -7.63
N ASP A 41 -5.40 -13.47 -8.97
CA ASP A 41 -5.08 -14.61 -9.80
C ASP A 41 -3.67 -14.43 -10.39
N PRO A 42 -2.63 -15.05 -9.80
CA PRO A 42 -1.24 -14.84 -10.19
C PRO A 42 -0.91 -15.37 -11.60
N LYS A 43 -1.83 -16.12 -12.23
CA LYS A 43 -1.67 -16.56 -13.62
C LYS A 43 -1.95 -15.44 -14.63
N LYS A 44 -2.61 -14.36 -14.20
CA LYS A 44 -2.89 -13.20 -15.05
C LYS A 44 -1.70 -12.25 -15.02
N GLY A 45 -1.04 -12.07 -16.17
CA GLY A 45 0.12 -11.17 -16.29
C GLY A 45 -0.22 -9.69 -16.50
N VAL A 46 -1.48 -9.36 -16.81
CA VAL A 46 -1.93 -7.98 -17.03
C VAL A 46 -2.58 -7.45 -15.75
N ILE A 47 -2.07 -6.33 -15.25
CA ILE A 47 -2.68 -5.59 -14.15
C ILE A 47 -3.88 -4.81 -14.69
N ARG A 48 -5.04 -5.00 -14.06
CA ARG A 48 -6.31 -4.42 -14.49
C ARG A 48 -6.88 -3.58 -13.36
N GLU A 49 -7.64 -2.56 -13.73
CA GLU A 49 -8.48 -1.80 -12.82
C GLU A 49 -9.46 -2.73 -12.06
N SER A 50 -9.88 -2.29 -10.88
CA SER A 50 -10.89 -2.97 -10.03
C SER A 50 -10.61 -4.44 -9.70
N THR A 51 -9.34 -4.86 -9.81
CA THR A 51 -8.88 -6.21 -9.47
C THR A 51 -8.10 -6.14 -8.16
N ASP A 52 -8.34 -7.08 -7.23
CA ASP A 52 -7.54 -7.19 -6.00
C ASP A 52 -6.07 -7.50 -6.33
N LEU A 53 -5.16 -6.70 -5.78
CA LEU A 53 -3.71 -6.79 -5.99
C LEU A 53 -2.99 -6.82 -4.64
N ASN A 54 -1.90 -7.59 -4.55
CA ASN A 54 -0.85 -7.28 -3.60
C ASN A 54 0.12 -6.27 -4.24
N ILE A 55 0.52 -5.24 -3.47
CA ILE A 55 1.53 -4.25 -3.85
C ILE A 55 2.79 -4.56 -3.04
N ILE A 56 3.93 -4.72 -3.70
CA ILE A 56 5.15 -5.25 -3.07
C ILE A 56 6.37 -4.45 -3.49
N PHE A 57 7.09 -3.84 -2.55
CA PHE A 57 8.36 -3.17 -2.88
C PHE A 57 9.45 -4.18 -3.22
N ARG A 58 10.24 -3.87 -4.25
CA ARG A 58 11.41 -4.61 -4.73
C ARG A 58 12.69 -3.93 -4.27
N ALA A 59 12.78 -3.70 -2.97
CA ALA A 59 13.93 -3.08 -2.32
C ALA A 59 14.43 -3.93 -1.16
N TYR A 60 15.71 -3.76 -0.82
CA TYR A 60 16.26 -4.33 0.40
C TYR A 60 15.65 -3.63 1.62
N SER A 61 15.29 -4.40 2.65
CA SER A 61 14.78 -3.90 3.92
C SER A 61 15.61 -4.46 5.07
N ILE A 62 15.77 -3.67 6.13
CA ILE A 62 16.39 -4.11 7.38
C ILE A 62 15.43 -4.96 8.23
N CYS A 63 14.14 -4.91 7.91
CA CYS A 63 13.10 -5.68 8.60
C CYS A 63 13.02 -7.10 8.05
N ILE A 64 12.80 -8.07 8.94
CA ILE A 64 12.67 -9.50 8.58
C ILE A 64 11.31 -9.77 7.91
N GLN A 65 10.32 -8.92 8.20
CA GLN A 65 8.99 -8.97 7.60
C GLN A 65 9.06 -8.73 6.08
N SER A 66 7.99 -9.09 5.39
CA SER A 66 7.87 -8.85 3.95
C SER A 66 7.81 -7.35 3.63
N ASN A 67 7.90 -6.97 2.35
CA ASN A 67 7.61 -5.60 1.90
C ASN A 67 6.25 -5.49 1.19
N VAL A 68 5.29 -6.33 1.58
CA VAL A 68 3.93 -6.34 1.04
C VAL A 68 3.12 -5.27 1.76
N TRP A 69 2.36 -4.49 1.01
CA TRP A 69 1.47 -3.49 1.59
C TRP A 69 0.38 -4.16 2.43
N MET A 70 0.07 -3.57 3.57
CA MET A 70 -1.01 -3.97 4.46
C MET A 70 -1.67 -2.72 5.03
N LEU A 71 -2.99 -2.69 5.04
CA LEU A 71 -3.75 -1.68 5.78
C LEU A 71 -3.89 -2.13 7.24
N GLU A 72 -3.53 -1.27 8.17
CA GLU A 72 -3.70 -1.53 9.60
C GLU A 72 -4.06 -0.25 10.37
N GLU A 73 -4.51 -0.42 11.61
CA GLU A 73 -4.69 0.70 12.54
C GLU A 73 -3.40 0.95 13.32
N TYR A 74 -2.94 2.19 13.32
CA TYR A 74 -1.83 2.65 14.14
C TYR A 74 -2.18 4.02 14.73
N ASP A 75 -2.10 4.11 16.06
CA ASP A 75 -2.41 5.32 16.84
C ASP A 75 -3.77 5.97 16.48
N GLY A 76 -4.80 5.12 16.34
CA GLY A 76 -6.16 5.56 16.01
C GLY A 76 -6.40 5.96 14.55
N SER A 77 -5.39 5.80 13.67
CA SER A 77 -5.46 6.11 12.25
C SER A 77 -5.25 4.86 11.39
N LEU A 78 -5.89 4.80 10.23
CA LEU A 78 -5.64 3.75 9.25
C LEU A 78 -4.45 4.12 8.39
N ILE A 79 -3.42 3.30 8.41
CA ILE A 79 -2.17 3.52 7.67
C ILE A 79 -1.86 2.33 6.77
N VAL A 80 -1.02 2.57 5.77
CA VAL A 80 -0.45 1.50 4.95
C VAL A 80 0.97 1.24 5.40
N SER A 81 1.27 -0.01 5.75
CA SER A 81 2.61 -0.45 6.14
C SER A 81 3.15 -1.53 5.23
N GLY A 82 4.45 -1.73 5.26
CA GLY A 82 5.17 -2.69 4.44
C GLY A 82 5.55 -3.94 5.23
N HIS A 83 4.56 -4.75 5.62
CA HIS A 83 4.82 -6.01 6.34
C HIS A 83 3.74 -7.10 6.16
N GLY A 84 2.85 -6.95 5.18
CA GLY A 84 1.75 -7.87 4.92
C GLY A 84 2.21 -9.26 4.42
N VAL A 85 1.25 -10.04 3.94
CA VAL A 85 1.48 -11.37 3.38
C VAL A 85 0.92 -11.41 1.96
N ALA A 86 1.75 -11.83 1.00
CA ALA A 86 1.33 -11.99 -0.39
C ALA A 86 0.56 -13.31 -0.60
N GLY A 87 -0.47 -13.27 -1.43
CA GLY A 87 -1.31 -14.43 -1.74
C GLY A 87 -2.27 -14.79 -0.61
N ASN A 88 -2.66 -16.07 -0.56
CA ASN A 88 -3.68 -16.61 0.35
C ASN A 88 -4.95 -15.74 0.41
N PRO A 89 -5.61 -15.44 -0.73
CA PRO A 89 -6.76 -14.53 -0.76
C PRO A 89 -7.90 -15.08 0.10
N GLY A 90 -8.30 -14.29 1.09
CA GLY A 90 -9.32 -14.69 2.04
C GLY A 90 -9.37 -13.78 3.26
N GLN A 91 -10.10 -14.20 4.28
CA GLN A 91 -10.26 -13.46 5.53
C GLN A 91 -8.93 -13.17 6.23
N GLU A 92 -7.97 -14.10 6.20
CA GLU A 92 -6.68 -13.97 6.88
C GLU A 92 -5.75 -12.91 6.28
N THR A 93 -5.90 -12.61 4.99
CA THR A 93 -5.05 -11.65 4.27
C THR A 93 -5.82 -10.45 3.76
N ILE A 94 -7.06 -10.26 4.21
CA ILE A 94 -7.98 -9.26 3.66
C ILE A 94 -7.39 -7.84 3.66
N SER A 95 -6.58 -7.51 4.67
CA SER A 95 -5.86 -6.24 4.81
C SER A 95 -4.75 -6.00 3.78
N ASN A 96 -4.37 -7.01 3.00
CA ASN A 96 -3.20 -6.99 2.12
C ASN A 96 -3.57 -6.76 0.64
N TRP A 97 -4.85 -6.51 0.37
CA TRP A 97 -5.42 -6.44 -0.97
C TRP A 97 -5.90 -5.02 -1.29
N PHE A 98 -5.33 -4.46 -2.35
CA PHE A 98 -5.60 -3.11 -2.83
C PHE A 98 -6.08 -3.17 -4.28
N LYS A 99 -6.70 -2.09 -4.75
CA LYS A 99 -7.13 -1.92 -6.13
C LYS A 99 -6.54 -0.66 -6.70
N ILE A 100 -6.34 -0.69 -8.01
CA ILE A 100 -6.11 0.51 -8.82
C ILE A 100 -7.44 0.81 -9.47
N GLU A 101 -7.92 2.05 -9.34
CA GLU A 101 -9.14 2.52 -9.98
C GLU A 101 -8.83 3.73 -10.84
N LYS A 102 -9.55 3.87 -11.95
CA LYS A 102 -9.45 5.08 -12.77
C LYS A 102 -9.90 6.31 -11.95
N TYR A 103 -9.15 7.39 -12.07
CA TYR A 103 -9.46 8.67 -11.44
C TYR A 103 -9.14 9.81 -12.40
N GLU A 104 -10.19 10.43 -12.94
CA GLU A 104 -10.07 11.43 -14.02
C GLU A 104 -9.30 10.84 -15.23
N ASP A 105 -8.17 11.44 -15.58
CA ASP A 105 -7.28 10.99 -16.66
C ASP A 105 -6.14 10.06 -16.17
N ASP A 106 -6.07 9.81 -14.85
CA ASP A 106 -5.05 9.00 -14.17
C ASP A 106 -5.70 7.89 -13.31
N TYR A 107 -5.04 7.51 -12.20
CA TYR A 107 -5.48 6.44 -11.31
C TYR A 107 -5.38 6.85 -9.84
N LYS A 108 -6.15 6.17 -9.00
CA LYS A 108 -6.03 6.19 -7.55
C LYS A 108 -5.87 4.77 -7.01
N LEU A 109 -5.31 4.68 -5.81
CA LEU A 109 -5.25 3.45 -5.03
C LEU A 109 -6.46 3.38 -4.10
N VAL A 110 -7.04 2.18 -3.97
CA VAL A 110 -8.24 1.94 -3.18
C VAL A 110 -8.03 0.72 -2.31
N PHE A 111 -8.47 0.79 -1.05
CA PHE A 111 -8.67 -0.37 -0.22
C PHE A 111 -10.17 -0.68 -0.17
N CYS A 112 -10.58 -1.76 -0.84
CA CYS A 112 -11.94 -2.30 -0.77
C CYS A 112 -11.91 -3.75 -1.28
N PRO A 113 -11.31 -4.66 -0.50
CA PRO A 113 -10.95 -5.98 -0.97
C PRO A 113 -12.17 -6.87 -1.18
N THR A 114 -12.14 -7.68 -2.24
CA THR A 114 -13.23 -8.61 -2.61
C THR A 114 -12.82 -10.07 -2.50
N VAL A 115 -11.72 -10.36 -1.79
CA VAL A 115 -11.18 -11.72 -1.59
C VAL A 115 -11.93 -12.55 -0.53
N CYS A 116 -12.91 -11.97 0.16
CA CYS A 116 -13.70 -12.63 1.20
C CYS A 116 -15.18 -12.22 1.12
N ASP A 117 -16.06 -13.14 0.71
CA ASP A 117 -17.48 -12.85 0.44
C ASP A 117 -18.31 -12.52 1.69
N THR A 118 -17.92 -13.06 2.85
CA THR A 118 -18.61 -12.87 4.14
C THR A 118 -18.08 -11.68 4.93
N CYS A 119 -16.90 -11.18 4.57
CA CYS A 119 -16.26 -10.07 5.26
C CYS A 119 -16.93 -8.74 4.91
N ARG A 120 -16.80 -7.77 5.82
CA ARG A 120 -17.26 -6.38 5.65
C ARG A 120 -16.10 -5.42 5.91
N PRO A 121 -15.07 -5.40 5.03
CA PRO A 121 -13.94 -4.51 5.21
C PRO A 121 -14.39 -3.05 5.12
N ILE A 122 -13.66 -2.17 5.80
CA ILE A 122 -13.76 -0.73 5.54
C ILE A 122 -13.31 -0.50 4.09
N CYS A 123 -14.03 0.35 3.37
CA CYS A 123 -13.68 0.73 2.00
C CYS A 123 -13.35 2.21 1.93
N GLY A 124 -12.25 2.54 1.24
CA GLY A 124 -11.80 3.92 1.10
C GLY A 124 -10.71 4.10 0.05
N ASP A 125 -10.54 5.34 -0.39
CA ASP A 125 -9.44 5.76 -1.23
C ASP A 125 -8.17 5.90 -0.38
N ILE A 126 -7.02 5.48 -0.92
CA ILE A 126 -5.72 5.70 -0.29
C ILE A 126 -5.22 7.09 -0.69
N GLY A 127 -4.97 7.92 0.32
CA GLY A 127 -4.44 9.27 0.17
C GLY A 127 -3.11 9.47 0.89
N VAL A 128 -2.62 10.70 0.85
CA VAL A 128 -1.42 11.17 1.57
C VAL A 128 -1.90 12.03 2.73
N GLU A 129 -1.41 11.74 3.93
CA GLU A 129 -1.73 12.49 5.15
C GLU A 129 -0.43 12.90 5.84
N ILE A 130 -0.36 14.14 6.31
CA ILE A 130 0.81 14.64 7.01
C ILE A 130 0.70 14.21 8.46
N SER A 131 1.55 13.29 8.88
CA SER A 131 1.69 12.88 10.29
C SER A 131 2.19 14.03 11.17
N GLU A 132 2.05 13.89 12.49
CA GLU A 132 2.57 14.87 13.46
C GLU A 132 4.07 15.15 13.30
N ASN A 133 4.82 14.18 12.77
CA ASN A 133 6.26 14.29 12.50
C ASN A 133 6.58 14.86 11.10
N GLU A 134 5.60 15.48 10.42
CA GLU A 134 5.69 16.06 9.07
C GLU A 134 6.03 15.04 7.96
N ILE A 135 5.88 13.74 8.23
CA ILE A 135 6.04 12.68 7.24
C ILE A 135 4.71 12.50 6.50
N ARG A 136 4.78 12.41 5.17
CA ARG A 136 3.66 12.28 4.23
C ARG A 136 3.32 10.84 3.88
#